data_AF-A0A8S0Y2T4-F1
#
_entry.id   AF-A0A8S0Y2T4-F1
#
_cell.length_a   1.000
_cell.length_b   1.000
_cell.length_c   1.000
_cell.angle_alpha   90.00
_cell.angle_beta   90.00
_cell.angle_gamma   90.00
#
_symmetry.space_group_name_H-M   'P 1'
#
loop_
_entity.id
_entity.type
_entity.pdbx_description
1 polymer ?
#
loop_
_entity_poly.entity_id
_entity_poly.type
_entity_poly.pdbx_seq_one_letter_code
_entity_poly.pdbx_strand_id
1 'polypeptide(L)'
;MDIDYNLVQRAQMLLTLDHPLSQVKDILLREGYPENQVFELMDATEEALNYMVPPEYDENKIGIDIVRPGEKLRQRKPSVDILIDKRTGKLDLITPDQQETWRVATEVRKAIRQQRQRARKYLH
;
A
#
# COMPACT_ATOMS: atom_id res chain seq x y z
N MET A 1 -13.61 2.97 -8.38
CA MET A 1 -13.13 4.33 -8.70
C MET A 1 -12.03 4.09 -9.69
N ASP A 2 -12.29 4.43 -10.95
CA ASP A 2 -11.33 4.18 -12.02
C ASP A 2 -10.35 5.35 -12.02
N ILE A 3 -9.09 5.07 -11.66
CA ILE A 3 -8.01 6.05 -11.74
C ILE A 3 -7.84 6.49 -13.20
N ASP A 4 -7.72 7.80 -13.43
CA ASP A 4 -7.47 8.33 -14.77
C ASP A 4 -6.13 7.79 -15.31
N TYR A 5 -6.20 7.10 -16.45
CA TYR A 5 -5.02 6.54 -17.11
C TYR A 5 -3.99 7.61 -17.49
N ASN A 6 -4.44 8.80 -17.89
CA ASN A 6 -3.55 9.91 -18.25
C ASN A 6 -2.79 10.43 -17.03
N LEU A 7 -3.45 10.47 -15.87
CA LEU A 7 -2.82 10.83 -14.59
C LEU A 7 -1.68 9.86 -14.25
N VAL A 8 -1.93 8.56 -14.36
CA VAL A 8 -0.91 7.52 -14.08
C VAL A 8 0.27 7.65 -15.04
N GLN A 9 0.01 7.76 -16.33
CA GLN A 9 1.06 7.87 -17.35
C GLN A 9 1.91 9.13 -17.14
N ARG A 10 1.26 10.25 -16.80
CA ARG A 10 1.96 11.50 -16.51
C ARG A 10 2.84 11.39 -15.27
N ALA A 11 2.32 10.81 -14.19
CA ALA A 11 3.08 10.57 -12.97
C ALA A 11 4.30 9.67 -13.21
N GLN A 12 4.12 8.57 -13.95
CA GLN A 12 5.21 7.65 -14.32
C GLN A 12 6.32 8.36 -15.11
N MET A 13 5.94 9.20 -16.07
CA MET A 13 6.91 9.96 -16.84
C MET A 13 7.70 10.93 -15.96
N LEU A 14 7.02 11.66 -15.05
CA LEU A 14 7.69 12.59 -14.13
C LEU A 14 8.65 11.85 -13.18
N LEU A 15 8.24 10.68 -12.66
CA LEU A 15 9.09 9.83 -11.81
C LEU A 15 10.33 9.30 -12.56
N THR A 16 10.19 9.01 -13.87
CA THR A 16 11.31 8.55 -14.71
C THR A 16 12.30 9.67 -15.02
N LEU A 17 11.88 10.93 -14.88
CA LEU A 17 12.73 12.12 -14.99
C LEU A 17 13.36 12.52 -13.65
N ASP A 18 13.40 11.61 -12.68
CA ASP A 18 13.97 11.79 -11.35
C ASP A 18 13.32 12.94 -10.53
N HIS A 19 12.07 13.32 -10.84
CA HIS A 19 11.34 14.24 -9.97
C HIS A 19 10.99 13.54 -8.65
N PRO A 20 11.30 14.14 -7.48
CA PRO A 20 10.87 13.62 -6.19
C PRO A 20 9.34 13.63 -6.11
N LEU A 21 8.77 12.69 -5.35
CA LEU A 21 7.32 12.47 -5.29
C LEU A 21 6.53 13.73 -4.88
N SER A 22 7.09 14.55 -3.99
CA SER A 22 6.51 15.85 -3.62
C SER A 22 6.40 16.81 -4.81
N GLN A 23 7.41 16.84 -5.69
CA GLN A 23 7.40 17.65 -6.89
C GLN A 23 6.44 17.09 -7.95
N VAL A 24 6.36 15.76 -8.08
CA VAL A 24 5.38 15.10 -8.97
C VAL A 24 3.96 15.50 -8.59
N LYS A 25 3.62 15.42 -7.29
CA LYS A 25 2.33 15.86 -6.75
C LYS A 25 2.01 17.30 -7.15
N ASP A 26 2.94 18.23 -6.90
CA ASP A 26 2.72 19.66 -7.19
C ASP A 26 2.52 19.92 -8.69
N ILE A 27 3.25 19.21 -9.55
CA ILE A 27 3.09 19.33 -11.01
C ILE A 27 1.71 18.85 -11.44
N LEU A 28 1.27 17.68 -10.97
CA LEU A 28 -0.03 17.11 -11.34
C LEU A 28 -1.20 18.00 -10.89
N LEU A 29 -1.10 18.59 -9.69
CA LEU A 29 -2.11 19.55 -9.22
C LEU A 29 -2.15 20.83 -10.07
N ARG A 30 -0.98 21.34 -10.48
CA ARG A 30 -0.90 22.51 -11.39
C ARG A 30 -1.43 22.23 -12.79
N GLU A 31 -1.30 20.98 -13.25
CA GLU A 31 -1.86 20.52 -14.53
C GLU A 31 -3.37 20.30 -14.49
N GLY A 32 -3.99 20.42 -13.30
CA GLY A 32 -5.44 20.40 -13.13
C GLY A 32 -6.05 19.02 -12.89
N TYR A 33 -5.24 18.01 -12.57
CA TYR A 33 -5.75 16.69 -12.21
C TYR A 33 -6.55 16.74 -10.88
N PRO A 34 -7.60 15.90 -10.73
CA PRO A 34 -8.42 15.88 -9.51
C PRO A 34 -7.59 15.59 -8.27
N GLU A 35 -7.66 16.48 -7.28
CA GLU A 35 -6.85 16.42 -6.06
C GLU A 35 -6.95 15.05 -5.38
N ASN A 36 -8.16 14.54 -5.19
CA ASN A 36 -8.39 13.22 -4.58
C ASN A 36 -7.67 12.07 -5.30
N GLN A 37 -7.61 12.10 -6.64
CA GLN A 37 -6.91 11.07 -7.42
C GLN A 37 -5.39 11.24 -7.34
N VAL A 38 -4.90 12.48 -7.36
CA VAL A 38 -3.47 12.77 -7.20
C VAL A 38 -3.00 12.26 -5.84
N PHE A 39 -3.71 12.57 -4.76
CA PHE A 39 -3.35 12.08 -3.42
C PHE A 39 -3.38 10.55 -3.34
N GLU A 40 -4.42 9.90 -3.87
CA GLU A 40 -4.49 8.43 -3.87
C GLU A 40 -3.32 7.79 -4.64
N LEU A 41 -2.94 8.38 -5.79
CA LEU A 41 -1.81 7.92 -6.59
C LEU A 41 -0.47 8.15 -5.88
N MET A 42 -0.28 9.31 -5.26
CA MET A 42 0.95 9.63 -4.52
C MET A 42 1.11 8.70 -3.31
N ASP A 43 0.04 8.49 -2.53
CA ASP A 43 0.06 7.57 -1.38
C ASP A 43 0.43 6.15 -1.83
N ALA A 44 -0.18 5.65 -2.93
CA ALA A 44 0.12 4.34 -3.47
C ALA A 44 1.57 4.23 -3.98
N THR A 45 2.09 5.29 -4.61
CA THR A 45 3.47 5.35 -5.11
C THR A 45 4.46 5.43 -3.96
N GLU A 46 4.18 6.21 -2.93
CA GLU A 46 5.00 6.30 -1.71
C GLU A 46 5.05 4.95 -1.00
N GLU A 47 3.91 4.25 -0.90
CA GLU A 47 3.84 2.89 -0.39
C GLU A 47 4.75 1.97 -1.21
N ALA A 48 4.65 2.04 -2.55
CA ALA A 48 5.44 1.24 -3.48
C ALA A 48 6.96 1.46 -3.32
N LEU A 49 7.38 2.73 -3.18
CA LEU A 49 8.77 3.12 -3.01
C LEU A 49 9.31 2.74 -1.62
N ASN A 50 8.48 2.85 -0.58
CA ASN A 50 8.86 2.48 0.79
C ASN A 50 9.06 0.97 0.97
N TYR A 51 8.55 0.11 0.07
CA TYR A 51 8.84 -1.33 0.10
C TYR A 51 10.30 -1.68 -0.26
N MET A 52 11.11 -0.71 -0.70
CA MET A 52 12.55 -0.94 -0.87
C MET A 52 13.34 -0.84 0.45
N VAL A 53 12.69 -0.47 1.56
CA VAL A 53 13.28 -0.46 2.89
C VAL A 53 12.75 -1.66 3.69
N PRO A 54 13.61 -2.57 4.18
CA PRO A 54 13.17 -3.71 4.97
C PRO A 54 12.41 -3.25 6.22
N PRO A 55 11.20 -3.77 6.47
CA PRO A 55 10.43 -3.37 7.64
C PRO A 55 11.08 -3.81 8.95
N GLU A 56 11.12 -2.92 9.94
CA GLU A 56 11.53 -3.28 11.30
C GLU A 56 10.39 -4.00 12.03
N TYR A 57 10.74 -5.05 12.77
CA TYR A 57 9.83 -5.81 13.63
C TYR A 57 9.78 -5.15 15.01
N ASP A 58 8.59 -4.77 15.45
CA ASP A 58 8.34 -4.30 16.82
C ASP A 58 7.12 -5.02 17.43
N GLU A 59 6.94 -4.90 18.75
CA GLU A 59 5.83 -5.55 19.48
C GLU A 59 4.44 -5.01 19.08
N ASN A 60 4.38 -3.84 18.45
CA ASN A 60 3.16 -3.22 17.95
C ASN A 60 2.79 -3.66 16.54
N LYS A 61 3.58 -4.53 15.90
CA LYS A 61 3.27 -5.09 14.59
C LYS A 61 2.65 -6.49 14.68
N ILE A 62 1.76 -6.79 13.72
CA ILE A 62 1.20 -8.12 13.49
C ILE A 62 1.79 -8.65 12.18
N GLY A 63 2.48 -9.78 12.24
CA GLY A 63 2.93 -10.51 11.05
C GLY A 63 1.83 -11.39 10.48
N ILE A 64 1.59 -11.28 9.18
CA ILE A 64 0.78 -12.21 8.40
C ILE A 64 1.72 -13.09 7.59
N ASP A 65 1.53 -14.39 7.75
CA ASP A 65 2.19 -15.43 7.00
C ASP A 65 1.20 -15.97 5.95
N ILE A 66 1.50 -15.79 4.67
CA ILE A 66 0.62 -16.08 3.53
C ILE A 66 0.99 -17.42 2.92
N VAL A 67 0.08 -18.38 3.05
CA VAL A 67 0.23 -19.69 2.41
C VAL A 67 -0.01 -19.56 0.91
N ARG A 68 0.99 -19.93 0.11
CA ARG A 68 0.90 -19.86 -1.35
C ARG A 68 0.34 -21.16 -1.95
N PRO A 69 -0.37 -21.10 -3.08
CA PRO A 69 -0.80 -22.31 -3.79
C PRO A 69 0.39 -23.22 -4.11
N GLY A 70 0.29 -24.50 -3.72
CA GLY A 70 1.35 -25.49 -3.94
C GLY A 70 2.40 -25.58 -2.83
N GLU A 71 2.40 -24.69 -1.83
CA GLU A 71 3.25 -24.83 -0.66
C GLU A 71 2.79 -26.02 0.22
N LYS A 72 3.73 -26.93 0.52
CA LYS A 72 3.49 -28.02 1.47
C LYS A 72 3.63 -27.48 2.89
N LEU A 73 2.49 -27.23 3.54
CA LEU A 73 2.41 -26.73 4.93
C LEU A 73 3.31 -27.46 5.93
N ARG A 74 3.55 -28.77 5.75
CA ARG A 74 4.38 -29.59 6.65
C ARG A 74 5.89 -29.28 6.59
N GLN A 75 6.36 -28.58 5.56
CA GLN A 75 7.79 -28.26 5.36
C GLN A 75 8.04 -26.75 5.35
N ARG A 76 7.01 -25.95 5.62
CA ARG A 76 7.07 -24.50 5.57
C ARG A 76 7.72 -23.96 6.82
N LYS A 77 8.78 -23.17 6.65
CA LYS A 77 9.28 -22.31 7.73
C LYS A 77 8.29 -21.15 7.87
N PRO A 78 7.86 -20.79 9.09
CA PRO A 78 7.10 -19.57 9.30
C PRO A 78 7.86 -18.39 8.68
N SER A 79 7.19 -17.68 7.80
CA SER A 79 7.66 -16.44 7.21
C SER A 79 6.71 -15.32 7.61
N VAL A 80 7.09 -14.08 7.36
CA VAL A 80 6.14 -12.98 7.46
C VAL A 80 6.18 -12.31 6.11
N ASP A 81 5.02 -12.22 5.48
CA ASP A 81 4.85 -11.66 4.14
C ASP A 81 4.28 -10.23 4.22
N ILE A 82 3.55 -9.93 5.30
CA ILE A 82 2.99 -8.60 5.60
C ILE A 82 3.16 -8.30 7.09
N LEU A 83 3.56 -7.08 7.44
CA LEU A 83 3.44 -6.53 8.78
C LEU A 83 2.32 -5.49 8.83
N ILE A 84 1.56 -5.48 9.93
CA ILE A 84 0.49 -4.51 10.19
C ILE A 84 0.77 -3.80 11.50
N ASP A 85 0.89 -2.48 11.47
CA ASP A 85 0.92 -1.67 12.69
C ASP A 85 -0.45 -1.67 13.37
N LYS A 86 -0.52 -2.15 14.62
CA LYS A 86 -1.76 -2.26 15.41
C LYS A 86 -2.42 -0.91 15.68
N ARG A 87 -1.63 0.16 15.79
CA ARG A 87 -2.10 1.52 16.13
C ARG A 87 -2.56 2.24 14.88
N THR A 88 -1.73 2.23 13.84
CA THR A 88 -1.98 3.03 12.63
C THR A 88 -2.67 2.25 11.54
N GLY A 89 -2.81 0.93 11.65
CA GLY A 89 -3.34 0.07 10.59
C GLY A 89 -2.55 0.14 9.29
N LYS A 90 -1.31 0.66 9.32
CA LYS A 90 -0.41 0.71 8.16
C LYS A 90 0.09 -0.70 7.86
N LEU A 91 0.19 -1.03 6.57
CA LEU A 91 0.74 -2.30 6.11
C LEU A 91 2.15 -2.06 5.54
N ASP A 92 3.09 -2.92 5.93
CA ASP A 92 4.40 -3.02 5.31
C ASP A 92 4.48 -4.42 4.64
N LEU A 93 4.84 -4.48 3.36
CA LEU A 93 4.96 -5.76 2.64
C LEU A 93 6.41 -6.25 2.73
N ILE A 94 6.60 -7.48 3.19
CA ILE A 94 7.91 -8.12 3.31
C ILE A 94 8.30 -8.82 2.01
N THR A 95 7.31 -9.41 1.33
CA THR A 95 7.49 -10.13 0.05
C THR A 95 6.64 -9.49 -1.07
N PRO A 96 6.90 -8.22 -1.42
CA PRO A 96 6.11 -7.48 -2.42
C PRO A 96 6.28 -8.03 -3.84
N ASP A 97 7.27 -8.87 -4.10
CA ASP A 97 7.47 -9.58 -5.36
C ASP A 97 6.43 -10.69 -5.59
N GLN A 98 5.74 -11.12 -4.53
CA GLN A 98 4.76 -12.21 -4.59
C GLN A 98 3.34 -11.66 -4.80
N GLN A 99 2.62 -12.19 -5.79
CA GLN A 99 1.27 -11.73 -6.14
C GLN A 99 0.28 -11.92 -4.99
N GLU A 100 0.40 -13.01 -4.24
CA GLU A 100 -0.45 -13.33 -3.09
C GLU A 100 -0.32 -12.27 -1.99
N THR A 101 0.88 -11.71 -1.77
CA THR A 101 1.13 -10.63 -0.82
C THR A 101 0.26 -9.42 -1.13
N TRP A 102 0.22 -8.99 -2.39
CA TRP A 102 -0.60 -7.86 -2.83
C TRP A 102 -2.10 -8.13 -2.70
N ARG A 103 -2.53 -9.36 -3.05
CA ARG A 103 -3.93 -9.75 -2.93
C ARG A 103 -4.39 -9.69 -1.48
N VAL A 104 -3.63 -10.28 -0.56
CA VAL A 104 -3.95 -10.27 0.88
C VAL A 104 -3.89 -8.85 1.43
N ALA A 105 -2.85 -8.07 1.09
CA ALA A 105 -2.72 -6.68 1.52
C ALA A 105 -3.93 -5.83 1.11
N THR A 106 -4.42 -6.01 -0.12
CA THR A 106 -5.60 -5.31 -0.64
C THR A 106 -6.85 -5.61 0.19
N GLU A 107 -7.09 -6.88 0.51
CA GLU A 107 -8.26 -7.27 1.32
C GLU A 107 -8.16 -6.78 2.77
N VAL A 108 -6.97 -6.84 3.35
CA VAL A 108 -6.71 -6.29 4.70
C VAL A 108 -6.95 -4.78 4.72
N ARG A 109 -6.45 -4.03 3.73
CA ARG A 109 -6.71 -2.58 3.61
C ARG A 109 -8.20 -2.27 3.53
N LYS A 110 -8.96 -3.04 2.73
CA LYS A 110 -10.42 -2.90 2.65
C LYS A 110 -11.08 -3.13 4.01
N ALA A 111 -10.69 -4.18 4.72
CA ALA A 111 -11.23 -4.50 6.04
C ALA A 111 -10.94 -3.38 7.07
N ILE A 112 -9.71 -2.87 7.12
CA ILE A 112 -9.32 -1.76 8.02
C ILE A 112 -10.11 -0.49 7.69
N ARG A 113 -10.25 -0.16 6.39
CA ARG A 113 -11.04 1.01 5.95
C ARG A 113 -12.49 0.90 6.38
N GLN A 114 -13.11 -0.28 6.21
CA GLN A 114 -14.49 -0.53 6.65
C GLN A 114 -14.63 -0.43 8.18
N GLN A 115 -13.68 -0.97 8.94
CA GLN A 115 -13.69 -0.88 10.40
C GLN A 115 -13.64 0.58 10.87
N ARG A 116 -12.78 1.41 10.27
CA ARG A 116 -12.71 2.85 10.55
C ARG A 116 -14.00 3.58 10.24
N GLN A 117 -14.62 3.28 9.11
CA GLN A 117 -15.89 3.88 8.71
C GLN A 117 -17.02 3.51 9.69
N ARG A 118 -17.06 2.25 10.14
CA ARG A 118 -18.01 1.81 11.17
C ARG A 118 -17.76 2.52 12.50
N ALA A 119 -16.52 2.57 12.97
CA ALA A 119 -16.17 3.27 14.22
C ALA A 119 -16.60 4.75 14.22
N ARG A 120 -16.43 5.45 13.09
CA ARG A 120 -16.89 6.84 12.93
C ARG A 120 -18.41 7.00 12.97
N LYS A 121 -19.17 6.01 12.51
CA LYS A 121 -20.65 6.02 12.55
C LYS A 121 -21.23 5.81 13.95
N TYR A 122 -20.50 5.18 14.86
CA TYR A 122 -20.94 4.96 16.25
C TYR A 122 -20.57 6.10 17.21
N LEU A 123 -19.79 7.08 16.74
CA LEU A 123 -19.37 8.26 17.49
C LEU A 123 -20.21 9.52 17.19
N HIS A 124 -21.28 9.37 16.39
CA HIS A 124 -22.25 10.41 16.06
C HIS A 124 -23.65 10.05 16.54
#